data_AF-A0A963KFW2-F1
#
_entry.id   AF-A0A963KFW2-F1
#
_cell.length_a   1.000
_cell.length_b   1.000
_cell.length_c   1.000
_cell.angle_alpha   90.00
_cell.angle_beta   90.00
_cell.angle_gamma   90.00
#
_symmetry.space_group_name_H-M   'P 1'
#
loop_
_entity.id
_entity.type
_entity.pdbx_description
1 polymer ?
#
loop_
_entity_poly.entity_id
_entity_poly.type
_entity_poly.pdbx_seq_one_letter_code
_entity_poly.pdbx_strand_id
1 'polypeptide(L)'
;MNASSDPIGKTDASPGLRVRAFNCQCGSPIFFRNSECLACGTALGYAPELAQVVPLAETDEPDVWVRWETDGPRYQRCANLGTPSACNWLVPVDEVGPQAGLCRACRLNRTIPDLNDPQHPDNGVLWARIEMAKRRLVSALLVLGLPVASRESEDTEHGLMFDFLRAPDGGPPVMTGHDDGLITLNIIEADDVHRERARTNMNEPYRTLVGHLRHEVGHYYWNRLIADSHWLEPCRALFGDETLDYGDSLKRYYENGPPPDWQLGYVSAYATAHPWEDWAECWAHYMHMSDMVDTATSYGLVLDQTRLELKPFGHDVLYQPDHPGADKYLAFINHWAELTMLMNGMARAMGQPDIYPFVLAHQVVAKLHFIHLVVSEERHRGDDAGASPSPSQSQSQS
;
A
#
# COMPACT_ATOMS: atom_id res chain seq x y z
N MET A 1 33.79 -24.66 -16.58
CA MET A 1 33.17 -25.21 -15.36
C MET A 1 33.63 -24.36 -14.19
N ASN A 2 32.87 -23.33 -13.85
CA ASN A 2 32.96 -22.67 -12.55
C ASN A 2 31.53 -22.57 -12.07
N ALA A 3 31.21 -23.42 -11.10
CA ALA A 3 29.95 -23.39 -10.39
C ALA A 3 29.91 -22.07 -9.61
N SER A 4 29.10 -21.13 -10.08
CA SER A 4 28.61 -20.03 -9.26
C SER A 4 27.75 -20.65 -8.18
N SER A 5 28.26 -20.69 -6.96
CA SER A 5 27.49 -21.02 -5.78
C SER A 5 26.44 -19.93 -5.58
N ASP A 6 25.19 -20.22 -5.94
CA ASP A 6 24.04 -19.42 -5.52
C ASP A 6 24.02 -19.34 -3.99
N PRO A 7 24.02 -18.14 -3.38
CA PRO A 7 23.68 -18.00 -1.98
C PRO A 7 22.16 -18.15 -1.88
N ILE A 8 21.72 -19.39 -1.75
CA ILE A 8 20.37 -19.76 -1.37
C ILE A 8 20.01 -18.99 -0.08
N GLY A 9 19.03 -18.07 -0.14
CA GLY A 9 18.29 -17.62 1.05
C GLY A 9 18.14 -16.13 1.35
N LYS A 10 18.60 -15.17 0.52
CA LYS A 10 18.48 -13.73 0.83
C LYS A 10 17.47 -12.93 0.01
N THR A 11 16.89 -13.51 -1.04
CA THR A 11 16.12 -12.74 -2.03
C THR A 11 14.64 -12.64 -1.75
N ASP A 12 14.08 -13.39 -0.80
CA ASP A 12 12.62 -13.49 -0.61
C ASP A 12 12.16 -13.06 0.79
N ALA A 13 12.75 -11.99 1.34
CA ALA A 13 12.44 -11.54 2.69
C ALA A 13 11.09 -10.81 2.78
N SER A 14 10.54 -10.28 1.69
CA SER A 14 9.30 -9.50 1.74
C SER A 14 8.05 -10.40 1.67
N PRO A 15 6.95 -10.05 2.38
CA PRO A 15 5.67 -10.76 2.30
C PRO A 15 5.07 -10.82 0.89
N GLY A 16 5.50 -9.96 -0.04
CA GLY A 16 4.92 -9.78 -1.36
C GLY A 16 5.90 -9.69 -2.53
N LEU A 17 7.19 -10.01 -2.34
CA LEU A 17 8.28 -9.59 -3.25
C LEU A 17 7.90 -9.54 -4.75
N ARG A 18 7.74 -8.32 -5.27
CA ARG A 18 7.54 -8.02 -6.70
C ARG A 18 8.51 -6.93 -7.12
N VAL A 19 8.98 -7.03 -8.35
CA VAL A 19 9.92 -6.07 -8.95
C VAL A 19 9.32 -4.66 -8.92
N ARG A 20 10.04 -3.70 -8.32
CA ARG A 20 9.71 -2.26 -8.27
C ARG A 20 10.67 -1.40 -9.11
N ALA A 21 11.71 -2.00 -9.67
CA ALA A 21 12.65 -1.37 -10.60
C ALA A 21 12.34 -1.88 -12.01
N PHE A 22 11.90 -1.00 -12.90
CA PHE A 22 11.40 -1.39 -14.22
C PHE A 22 12.35 -0.89 -15.31
N ASN A 23 12.38 -1.61 -16.43
CA ASN A 23 13.13 -1.21 -17.62
C ASN A 23 12.22 -1.16 -18.84
N CYS A 24 12.45 -0.16 -19.70
CA CYS A 24 11.87 -0.14 -21.03
C CYS A 24 12.55 -1.20 -21.92
N GLN A 25 11.95 -1.51 -23.07
CA GLN A 25 12.57 -2.35 -24.11
C GLN A 25 13.95 -1.83 -24.56
N CYS A 26 14.20 -0.52 -24.52
CA CYS A 26 15.51 0.07 -24.83
C CYS A 26 16.54 -0.05 -23.70
N GLY A 27 16.20 -0.70 -22.58
CA GLY A 27 17.05 -0.87 -21.40
C GLY A 27 17.03 0.30 -20.41
N SER A 28 16.48 1.46 -20.78
CA SER A 28 16.42 2.62 -19.88
C SER A 28 15.52 2.36 -18.67
N PRO A 29 15.89 2.86 -17.47
CA PRO A 29 15.05 2.74 -16.28
C PRO A 29 13.76 3.52 -16.47
N ILE A 30 12.64 2.92 -16.06
CA ILE A 30 11.32 3.54 -16.05
C ILE A 30 10.73 3.46 -14.64
N PHE A 31 9.89 4.44 -14.31
CA PHE A 31 9.35 4.64 -12.99
C PHE A 31 7.84 4.46 -12.99
N PHE A 32 7.28 4.19 -11.80
CA PHE A 32 5.85 3.92 -11.57
C PHE A 32 4.88 4.87 -12.29
N ARG A 33 5.25 6.16 -12.45
CA ARG A 33 4.42 7.20 -13.06
C ARG A 33 4.59 7.37 -14.57
N ASN A 34 5.55 6.70 -15.20
CA ASN A 34 5.83 6.95 -16.61
C ASN A 34 4.75 6.32 -17.49
N SER A 35 4.18 7.11 -18.40
CA SER A 35 3.29 6.68 -19.49
C SER A 35 4.03 6.50 -20.82
N GLU A 36 5.29 6.93 -20.88
CA GLU A 36 6.16 6.86 -22.05
C GLU A 36 7.63 6.81 -21.60
N CYS A 37 8.46 6.11 -22.36
CA CYS A 37 9.90 6.08 -22.14
C CYS A 37 10.56 7.35 -22.69
N LEU A 38 11.16 8.15 -21.81
CA LEU A 38 11.83 9.40 -22.20
C LEU A 38 13.08 9.21 -23.09
N ALA A 39 13.59 7.99 -23.22
CA ALA A 39 14.77 7.68 -24.03
C ALA A 39 14.42 7.23 -25.46
N CYS A 40 13.32 6.50 -25.66
CA CYS A 40 12.99 5.90 -26.97
C CYS A 40 11.55 6.16 -27.43
N GLY A 41 10.72 6.84 -26.65
CA GLY A 41 9.34 7.16 -26.98
C GLY A 41 8.35 6.00 -26.88
N THR A 42 8.79 4.81 -26.46
CA THR A 42 7.89 3.66 -26.29
C THR A 42 6.81 3.97 -25.27
N ALA A 43 5.54 3.76 -25.64
CA ALA A 43 4.41 3.88 -24.72
C ALA A 43 4.55 2.86 -23.57
N LEU A 44 4.18 3.28 -22.37
CA LEU A 44 4.27 2.47 -21.15
C LEU A 44 2.92 2.39 -20.45
N GLY A 45 2.70 1.30 -19.73
CA GLY A 45 1.55 1.17 -18.86
C GLY A 45 1.82 0.31 -17.63
N TYR A 46 1.14 0.60 -16.52
CA TYR A 46 1.19 -0.25 -15.34
C TYR A 46 0.19 -1.40 -15.48
N ALA A 47 0.68 -2.63 -15.51
CA ALA A 47 -0.07 -3.88 -15.59
C ALA A 47 -0.38 -4.40 -14.17
N PRO A 48 -1.62 -4.29 -13.67
CA PRO A 48 -1.97 -4.63 -12.29
C PRO A 48 -1.66 -6.07 -11.88
N GLU A 49 -1.89 -7.02 -12.78
CA GLU A 49 -1.68 -8.46 -12.58
C GLU A 49 -0.19 -8.84 -12.45
N LEU A 50 0.68 -8.04 -13.06
CA LEU A 50 2.13 -8.20 -12.95
C LEU A 50 2.71 -7.36 -11.81
N ALA A 51 1.99 -6.33 -11.39
CA ALA A 51 2.43 -5.25 -10.54
C ALA A 51 3.66 -4.49 -11.09
N GLN A 52 3.70 -4.28 -12.41
CA GLN A 52 4.86 -3.70 -13.12
C GLN A 52 4.45 -2.62 -14.11
N VAL A 53 5.34 -1.64 -14.32
CA VAL A 53 5.28 -0.79 -15.51
C VAL A 53 5.96 -1.53 -16.66
N VAL A 54 5.24 -1.72 -17.75
CA VAL A 54 5.68 -2.49 -18.91
C VAL A 54 5.71 -1.62 -20.18
N PRO A 55 6.66 -1.86 -21.10
CA PRO A 55 6.60 -1.31 -22.44
C PRO A 55 5.45 -1.92 -23.24
N LEU A 56 4.82 -1.10 -24.09
CA LEU A 56 3.66 -1.47 -24.89
C LEU A 56 4.01 -1.50 -26.38
N ALA A 57 3.33 -2.37 -27.13
CA ALA A 57 3.31 -2.39 -28.58
C ALA A 57 1.88 -2.10 -29.08
N GLU A 58 1.80 -1.34 -30.18
CA GLU A 58 0.53 -1.07 -30.86
C GLU A 58 -0.03 -2.34 -31.50
N THR A 59 -1.36 -2.41 -31.60
CA THR A 59 -2.05 -3.45 -32.36
C THR A 59 -2.70 -2.85 -33.61
N ASP A 60 -3.29 -3.70 -34.46
CA ASP A 60 -4.06 -3.23 -35.62
C ASP A 60 -5.33 -2.43 -35.23
N GLU A 61 -5.76 -2.51 -33.97
CA GLU A 61 -6.88 -1.76 -33.43
C GLU A 61 -6.40 -0.48 -32.70
N PRO A 62 -6.97 0.70 -33.01
CA PRO A 62 -6.61 1.96 -32.34
C PRO A 62 -6.80 1.91 -30.82
N ASP A 63 -5.88 2.53 -30.10
CA ASP A 63 -5.86 2.61 -28.62
C ASP A 63 -5.83 1.26 -27.88
N VAL A 64 -5.67 0.15 -28.60
CA VAL A 64 -5.46 -1.18 -28.04
C VAL A 64 -3.99 -1.55 -28.13
N TRP A 65 -3.47 -1.99 -26.99
CA TRP A 65 -2.07 -2.29 -26.76
C TRP A 65 -1.89 -3.73 -26.31
N VAL A 66 -0.74 -4.31 -26.65
CA VAL A 66 -0.22 -5.50 -25.99
C VAL A 66 1.09 -5.14 -25.31
N ARG A 67 1.57 -5.98 -24.38
CA ARG A 67 2.92 -5.78 -23.85
C ARG A 67 3.93 -6.06 -24.96
N TRP A 68 5.02 -5.30 -24.97
CA TRP A 68 6.11 -5.47 -25.94
C TRP A 68 6.57 -6.93 -26.02
N GLU A 69 6.77 -7.42 -27.25
CA GLU A 69 7.21 -8.80 -27.55
C GLU A 69 6.30 -9.91 -26.97
N THR A 70 5.01 -9.64 -26.80
CA THR A 70 4.04 -10.67 -26.41
C THR A 70 2.76 -10.63 -27.22
N ASP A 71 2.22 -11.80 -27.55
CA ASP A 71 0.82 -11.98 -28.01
C ASP A 71 -0.13 -12.14 -26.80
N GLY A 72 0.21 -11.50 -25.68
CA GLY A 72 -0.47 -11.66 -24.40
C GLY A 72 -1.86 -10.99 -24.37
N PRO A 73 -2.41 -10.76 -23.17
CA PRO A 73 -3.67 -10.05 -23.03
C PRO A 73 -3.59 -8.68 -23.70
N ARG A 74 -4.74 -8.25 -24.23
CA ARG A 74 -4.90 -6.95 -24.87
C ARG A 74 -5.41 -5.96 -23.82
N TYR A 75 -4.92 -4.73 -23.89
CA TYR A 75 -5.25 -3.68 -22.94
C TYR A 75 -5.63 -2.39 -23.64
N GLN A 76 -6.45 -1.57 -22.97
CA GLN A 76 -6.48 -0.13 -23.18
C GLN A 76 -5.82 0.58 -22.00
N ARG A 77 -5.39 1.82 -22.20
CA ARG A 77 -4.94 2.67 -21.08
C ARG A 77 -6.16 3.27 -20.38
N CYS A 78 -6.05 3.47 -19.07
CA CYS A 78 -7.13 4.01 -18.25
C CYS A 78 -7.71 5.32 -18.84
N ALA A 79 -9.03 5.47 -18.79
CA ALA A 79 -9.74 6.67 -19.23
C ALA A 79 -9.22 7.96 -18.54
N ASN A 80 -8.65 7.84 -17.34
CA ASN A 80 -8.01 8.94 -16.61
C ASN A 80 -6.57 9.28 -17.07
N LEU A 81 -6.09 8.72 -18.19
CA LEU A 81 -4.77 9.08 -18.74
C LEU A 81 -4.73 10.54 -19.22
N GLY A 82 -5.78 11.00 -19.89
CA GLY A 82 -5.89 12.36 -20.44
C GLY A 82 -6.37 13.42 -19.45
N THR A 83 -6.68 13.03 -18.21
CA THR A 83 -7.15 13.94 -17.15
C THR A 83 -5.97 14.38 -16.28
N PRO A 84 -6.14 15.34 -15.34
CA PRO A 84 -5.07 15.74 -14.42
C PRO A 84 -4.42 14.58 -13.66
N SER A 85 -5.15 13.48 -13.41
CA SER A 85 -4.64 12.27 -12.74
C SER A 85 -3.50 11.57 -13.50
N ALA A 86 -3.44 11.76 -14.83
CA ALA A 86 -2.43 11.17 -15.73
C ALA A 86 -2.22 9.67 -15.47
N CYS A 87 -3.31 8.91 -15.34
CA CYS A 87 -3.26 7.50 -14.94
C CYS A 87 -2.71 6.61 -16.07
N ASN A 88 -1.51 6.05 -15.88
CA ASN A 88 -0.85 5.16 -16.82
C ASN A 88 -1.23 3.67 -16.66
N TRP A 89 -2.26 3.34 -15.88
CA TRP A 89 -2.63 1.94 -15.63
C TRP A 89 -3.37 1.33 -16.82
N LEU A 90 -3.13 0.04 -17.04
CA LEU A 90 -3.78 -0.75 -18.07
C LEU A 90 -5.12 -1.29 -17.59
N VAL A 91 -6.04 -1.47 -18.55
CA VAL A 91 -7.36 -2.07 -18.37
C VAL A 91 -7.49 -3.18 -19.41
N PRO A 92 -7.70 -4.45 -18.99
CA PRO A 92 -8.02 -5.53 -19.92
C PRO A 92 -9.20 -5.16 -20.82
N VAL A 93 -9.13 -5.45 -22.12
CA VAL A 93 -10.13 -4.99 -23.11
C VAL A 93 -11.54 -5.47 -22.78
N ASP A 94 -11.68 -6.67 -22.20
CA ASP A 94 -12.94 -7.25 -21.71
C ASP A 94 -13.52 -6.53 -20.50
N GLU A 95 -12.70 -5.85 -19.70
CA GLU A 95 -13.14 -5.01 -18.57
C GLU A 95 -13.48 -3.57 -18.97
N VAL A 96 -13.03 -3.08 -20.13
CA VAL A 96 -13.21 -1.66 -20.52
C VAL A 96 -14.67 -1.24 -20.50
N GLY A 97 -15.56 -2.01 -21.13
CA GLY A 97 -16.99 -1.70 -21.18
C GLY A 97 -17.64 -1.69 -19.79
N PRO A 98 -17.61 -2.81 -19.05
CA PRO A 98 -18.21 -2.92 -17.72
C PRO A 98 -17.68 -1.90 -16.70
N GLN A 99 -16.44 -1.43 -16.87
CA GLN A 99 -15.76 -0.56 -15.90
C GLN A 99 -15.54 0.86 -16.44
N ALA A 100 -16.26 1.24 -17.49
CA ALA A 100 -16.18 2.56 -18.13
C ALA A 100 -14.75 3.02 -18.49
N GLY A 101 -13.87 2.08 -18.83
CA GLY A 101 -12.47 2.32 -19.13
C GLY A 101 -11.59 2.68 -17.92
N LEU A 102 -12.10 2.55 -16.70
CA LEU A 102 -11.35 2.85 -15.47
C LEU A 102 -10.55 1.64 -15.00
N CYS A 103 -9.26 1.85 -14.70
CA CYS A 103 -8.41 0.82 -14.14
C CYS A 103 -8.80 0.44 -12.70
N ARG A 104 -8.26 -0.68 -12.22
CA ARG A 104 -8.44 -1.22 -10.86
C ARG A 104 -8.35 -0.18 -9.73
N ALA A 105 -7.47 0.82 -9.85
CA ALA A 105 -7.35 1.89 -8.86
C ALA A 105 -8.34 3.05 -9.07
N CYS A 106 -8.59 3.46 -10.31
CA CYS A 106 -9.47 4.61 -10.60
C CYS A 106 -10.95 4.27 -10.42
N ARG A 107 -11.37 3.01 -10.64
CA ARG A 107 -12.75 2.56 -10.44
C ARG A 107 -13.18 2.49 -8.97
N LEU A 108 -12.24 2.67 -8.04
CA LEU A 108 -12.53 2.78 -6.60
C LEU A 108 -13.04 4.18 -6.22
N ASN A 109 -12.98 5.17 -7.11
CA ASN A 109 -13.53 6.49 -6.78
C ASN A 109 -15.04 6.47 -6.93
N ARG A 110 -15.73 6.78 -5.84
CA ARG A 110 -17.14 7.16 -5.88
C ARG A 110 -17.26 8.64 -6.24
N THR A 111 -16.50 9.49 -5.57
CA THR A 111 -16.52 10.94 -5.81
C THR A 111 -15.11 11.49 -6.02
N ILE A 112 -14.95 12.34 -7.04
CA ILE A 112 -13.76 13.16 -7.28
C ILE A 112 -14.15 14.65 -7.25
N PRO A 113 -13.23 15.59 -7.00
CA PRO A 113 -13.57 17.00 -7.02
C PRO A 113 -13.95 17.46 -8.42
N ASP A 114 -14.75 18.53 -8.51
CA ASP A 114 -15.03 19.18 -9.80
C ASP A 114 -13.73 19.79 -10.35
N LEU A 115 -13.24 19.19 -11.43
CA LEU A 115 -11.97 19.58 -12.06
C LEU A 115 -12.08 20.89 -12.85
N ASN A 116 -13.30 21.37 -13.09
CA ASN A 116 -13.57 22.60 -13.83
C ASN A 116 -14.08 23.73 -12.94
N ASP A 117 -14.02 23.58 -11.62
CA ASP A 117 -14.45 24.61 -10.67
C ASP A 117 -13.57 25.87 -10.81
N PRO A 118 -14.11 27.02 -11.27
CA PRO A 118 -13.33 28.23 -11.46
C PRO A 118 -12.90 28.87 -10.13
N GLN A 119 -13.55 28.56 -9.01
CA GLN A 119 -13.14 29.02 -7.68
C GLN A 119 -11.93 28.23 -7.17
N HIS A 120 -11.75 27.01 -7.69
CA HIS A 120 -10.80 26.03 -7.21
C HIS A 120 -9.98 25.40 -8.35
N PRO A 121 -9.24 26.20 -9.12
CA PRO A 121 -8.50 25.73 -10.30
C PRO A 121 -7.37 24.74 -9.96
N ASP A 122 -7.00 24.62 -8.69
CA ASP A 122 -6.01 23.68 -8.16
C ASP A 122 -6.57 22.25 -7.94
N ASN A 123 -7.89 22.04 -8.04
CA ASN A 123 -8.53 20.72 -7.84
C ASN A 123 -7.87 19.61 -8.65
N GLY A 124 -7.57 19.86 -9.93
CA GLY A 124 -6.90 18.89 -10.80
C GLY A 124 -5.52 18.49 -10.30
N VAL A 125 -4.72 19.45 -9.80
CA VAL A 125 -3.37 19.19 -9.29
C VAL A 125 -3.42 18.42 -7.96
N LEU A 126 -4.32 18.80 -7.06
CA LEU A 126 -4.49 18.14 -5.76
C LEU A 126 -5.00 16.71 -5.95
N TRP A 127 -6.01 16.51 -6.81
CA TRP A 127 -6.52 15.20 -7.14
C TRP A 127 -5.44 14.30 -7.76
N ALA A 128 -4.60 14.84 -8.66
CA ALA A 128 -3.49 14.09 -9.25
C ALA A 128 -2.48 13.56 -8.22
N ARG A 129 -2.18 14.36 -7.18
CA ARG A 129 -1.28 13.95 -6.08
C ARG A 129 -1.90 12.83 -5.23
N ILE A 130 -3.19 12.94 -4.93
CA ILE A 130 -3.94 11.91 -4.18
C ILE A 130 -4.03 10.63 -4.98
N GLU A 131 -4.38 10.72 -6.25
CA GLU A 131 -4.44 9.57 -7.16
C GLU A 131 -3.09 8.87 -7.29
N MET A 132 -1.97 9.60 -7.33
CA MET A 132 -0.65 9.00 -7.30
C MET A 132 -0.40 8.23 -6.00
N ALA A 133 -0.77 8.79 -4.84
CA ALA A 133 -0.64 8.11 -3.55
C ALA A 133 -1.56 6.87 -3.45
N LYS A 134 -2.82 6.99 -3.88
CA LYS A 134 -3.78 5.89 -3.94
C LYS A 134 -3.31 4.78 -4.87
N ARG A 135 -2.76 5.10 -6.05
CA ARG A 135 -2.21 4.08 -6.96
C ARG A 135 -1.04 3.31 -6.32
N ARG A 136 -0.18 3.98 -5.54
CA ARG A 136 0.88 3.28 -4.78
C ARG A 136 0.30 2.34 -3.73
N LEU A 137 -0.70 2.82 -2.97
CA LEU A 137 -1.45 2.00 -2.02
C LEU A 137 -2.08 0.77 -2.72
N VAL A 138 -2.88 0.97 -3.77
CA VAL A 138 -3.56 -0.13 -4.49
C VAL A 138 -2.53 -1.09 -5.09
N SER A 139 -1.43 -0.59 -5.65
CA SER A 139 -0.34 -1.44 -6.12
C SER A 139 0.23 -2.31 -5.01
N ALA A 140 0.44 -1.78 -3.80
CA ALA A 140 0.89 -2.55 -2.65
C ALA A 140 -0.14 -3.60 -2.20
N LEU A 141 -1.43 -3.26 -2.17
CA LEU A 141 -2.50 -4.21 -1.82
C LEU A 141 -2.56 -5.39 -2.80
N LEU A 142 -2.47 -5.12 -4.10
CA LEU A 142 -2.42 -6.16 -5.14
C LEU A 142 -1.19 -7.06 -5.00
N VAL A 143 -0.04 -6.48 -4.65
CA VAL A 143 1.22 -7.21 -4.41
C VAL A 143 1.11 -8.11 -3.17
N LEU A 144 0.42 -7.64 -2.13
CA LEU A 144 0.12 -8.43 -0.93
C LEU A 144 -0.96 -9.51 -1.18
N GLY A 145 -1.60 -9.53 -2.35
CA GLY A 145 -2.67 -10.48 -2.67
C GLY A 145 -3.98 -10.18 -1.94
N LEU A 146 -4.16 -8.95 -1.45
CA LEU A 146 -5.37 -8.55 -0.73
C LEU A 146 -6.52 -8.23 -1.72
N PRO A 147 -7.79 -8.46 -1.33
CA PRO A 147 -8.92 -8.15 -2.18
C PRO A 147 -9.03 -6.64 -2.41
N VAL A 148 -9.11 -6.26 -3.68
CA VAL A 148 -9.33 -4.88 -4.13
C VAL A 148 -10.46 -4.88 -5.17
N ALA A 149 -11.68 -4.75 -4.69
CA ALA A 149 -12.89 -4.66 -5.51
C ALA A 149 -13.58 -3.32 -5.27
N SER A 150 -14.07 -2.69 -6.34
CA SER A 150 -14.88 -1.48 -6.23
C SER A 150 -16.21 -1.80 -5.55
N ARG A 151 -16.58 -1.01 -4.55
CA ARG A 151 -17.91 -1.09 -3.95
C ARG A 151 -19.02 -0.65 -4.90
N GLU A 152 -18.71 0.16 -5.91
CA GLU A 152 -19.70 0.67 -6.85
C GLU A 152 -20.04 -0.33 -7.96
N SER A 153 -19.09 -1.19 -8.36
CA SER A 153 -19.23 -2.00 -9.58
C SER A 153 -18.86 -3.47 -9.47
N GLU A 154 -18.25 -3.92 -8.37
CA GLU A 154 -17.69 -5.28 -8.27
C GLU A 154 -18.16 -6.02 -7.02
N ASP A 155 -17.90 -5.49 -5.82
CA ASP A 155 -18.35 -6.07 -4.54
C ASP A 155 -19.14 -5.02 -3.77
N THR A 156 -20.46 -4.97 -3.99
CA THR A 156 -21.31 -3.92 -3.43
C THR A 156 -21.49 -4.02 -1.92
N GLU A 157 -21.16 -5.17 -1.32
CA GLU A 157 -21.33 -5.40 0.11
C GLU A 157 -20.03 -5.07 0.85
N HIS A 158 -18.90 -5.61 0.41
CA HIS A 158 -17.62 -5.55 1.12
C HIS A 158 -16.51 -4.80 0.35
N GLY A 159 -16.82 -4.17 -0.78
CA GLY A 159 -15.85 -3.46 -1.60
C GLY A 159 -15.32 -2.18 -0.97
N LEU A 160 -14.26 -1.66 -1.59
CA LEU A 160 -13.59 -0.42 -1.20
C LEU A 160 -14.01 0.73 -2.13
N MET A 161 -14.23 1.91 -1.57
CA MET A 161 -14.45 3.13 -2.35
C MET A 161 -13.83 4.37 -1.70
N PHE A 162 -13.58 5.40 -2.51
CA PHE A 162 -12.97 6.66 -2.11
C PHE A 162 -13.84 7.85 -2.48
N ASP A 163 -13.97 8.78 -1.54
CA ASP A 163 -14.49 10.13 -1.76
C ASP A 163 -13.36 11.15 -1.58
N PHE A 164 -13.03 11.84 -2.67
CA PHE A 164 -12.08 12.95 -2.66
C PHE A 164 -12.85 14.25 -2.73
N LEU A 165 -13.01 14.90 -1.58
CA LEU A 165 -13.91 16.03 -1.42
C LEU A 165 -13.14 17.31 -1.16
N ARG A 166 -13.70 18.44 -1.61
CA ARG A 166 -13.26 19.76 -1.20
C ARG A 166 -14.34 20.38 -0.31
N ALA A 167 -13.93 20.95 0.81
CA ALA A 167 -14.84 21.74 1.64
C ALA A 167 -15.32 22.97 0.84
N PRO A 168 -16.63 23.30 0.88
CA PRO A 168 -17.12 24.55 0.33
C PRO A 168 -16.46 25.75 1.02
N ASP A 169 -16.26 26.85 0.31
CA ASP A 169 -15.74 28.09 0.90
C ASP A 169 -16.64 28.58 2.04
N GLY A 170 -16.08 28.67 3.26
CA GLY A 170 -16.82 29.03 4.47
C GLY A 170 -17.81 27.97 4.96
N GLY A 171 -17.84 26.78 4.34
CA GLY A 171 -18.63 25.63 4.76
C GLY A 171 -17.97 24.82 5.88
N PRO A 172 -18.67 23.78 6.39
CA PRO A 172 -18.07 22.87 7.36
C PRO A 172 -16.88 22.13 6.74
N PRO A 173 -15.83 21.84 7.53
CA PRO A 173 -14.69 21.08 7.04
C PRO A 173 -15.11 19.68 6.59
N VAL A 174 -14.45 19.17 5.55
CA VAL A 174 -14.55 17.74 5.20
C VAL A 174 -13.89 16.95 6.31
N MET A 175 -14.63 16.03 6.92
CA MET A 175 -14.09 15.05 7.84
C MET A 175 -13.41 13.95 7.03
N THR A 176 -12.10 13.84 7.18
CA THR A 176 -11.33 12.73 6.65
C THR A 176 -11.47 11.53 7.60
N GLY A 177 -11.60 10.34 7.04
CA GLY A 177 -11.70 9.10 7.80
C GLY A 177 -12.26 7.94 6.98
N HIS A 178 -12.53 6.86 7.69
CA HIS A 178 -13.13 5.64 7.15
C HIS A 178 -14.51 5.37 7.77
N ASP A 179 -15.46 4.97 6.93
CA ASP A 179 -16.80 4.50 7.33
C ASP A 179 -17.24 3.34 6.42
N ASP A 180 -17.29 2.12 6.95
CA ASP A 180 -17.76 0.91 6.25
C ASP A 180 -17.19 0.76 4.81
N GLY A 181 -15.86 0.81 4.64
CA GLY A 181 -15.23 0.67 3.31
C GLY A 181 -15.33 1.90 2.40
N LEU A 182 -15.95 3.00 2.86
CA LEU A 182 -15.77 4.33 2.29
C LEU A 182 -14.61 5.04 2.98
N ILE A 183 -13.61 5.42 2.20
CA ILE A 183 -12.53 6.30 2.67
C ILE A 183 -12.76 7.69 2.12
N THR A 184 -12.99 8.65 2.99
CA THR A 184 -13.16 10.05 2.62
C THR A 184 -11.88 10.81 2.92
N LEU A 185 -11.35 11.57 1.96
CA LEU A 185 -10.17 12.42 2.14
C LEU A 185 -10.47 13.83 1.64
N ASN A 186 -10.16 14.82 2.48
CA ASN A 186 -10.16 16.22 2.03
C ASN A 186 -9.01 16.46 1.07
N ILE A 187 -9.30 16.92 -0.15
CA ILE A 187 -8.27 17.07 -1.17
C ILE A 187 -7.21 18.11 -0.82
N ILE A 188 -7.52 19.04 0.10
CA ILE A 188 -6.57 20.04 0.57
C ILE A 188 -5.38 19.42 1.33
N GLU A 189 -5.50 18.17 1.80
CA GLU A 189 -4.38 17.44 2.39
C GLU A 189 -3.24 17.16 1.39
N ALA A 190 -3.54 17.26 0.09
CA ALA A 190 -2.53 17.16 -0.97
C ALA A 190 -1.75 18.45 -1.20
N ASP A 191 -2.17 19.56 -0.58
CA ASP A 191 -1.39 20.78 -0.53
C ASP A 191 -0.27 20.64 0.51
N ASP A 192 0.96 20.92 0.09
CA ASP A 192 2.15 20.69 0.92
C ASP A 192 2.22 21.68 2.10
N VAL A 193 1.73 22.92 1.91
CA VAL A 193 1.70 23.93 2.96
C VAL A 193 0.65 23.57 4.00
N HIS A 194 -0.54 23.16 3.56
CA HIS A 194 -1.59 22.68 4.45
C HIS A 194 -1.12 21.49 5.27
N ARG A 195 -0.51 20.49 4.61
CA ARG A 195 -0.04 19.27 5.28
C ARG A 195 1.08 19.56 6.28
N GLU A 196 2.01 20.44 5.96
CA GLU A 196 3.09 20.81 6.89
C GLU A 196 2.56 21.58 8.12
N ARG A 197 1.56 22.45 7.93
CA ARG A 197 0.85 23.11 9.03
C ARG A 197 0.13 22.08 9.90
N ALA A 198 -0.62 21.16 9.30
CA ALA A 198 -1.33 20.10 10.01
C ALA A 198 -0.36 19.22 10.82
N ARG A 199 0.74 18.78 10.19
CA ARG A 199 1.82 18.01 10.83
C ARG A 199 2.36 18.71 12.08
N THR A 200 2.63 20.01 11.98
CA THR A 200 3.13 20.82 13.11
C THR A 200 2.08 20.97 14.20
N ASN A 201 0.82 21.26 13.84
CA ASN A 201 -0.27 21.49 14.78
C ASN A 201 -0.66 20.23 15.56
N MET A 202 -0.60 19.06 14.90
CA MET A 202 -0.92 17.76 15.49
C MET A 202 0.29 17.11 16.17
N ASN A 203 1.45 17.79 16.16
CA ASN A 203 2.72 17.28 16.68
C ASN A 203 3.08 15.89 16.11
N GLU A 204 2.75 15.68 14.83
CA GLU A 204 3.01 14.44 14.12
C GLU A 204 4.45 14.46 13.57
N PRO A 205 5.24 13.39 13.79
CA PRO A 205 6.60 13.34 13.27
C PRO A 205 6.63 13.20 11.74
N TYR A 206 5.55 12.69 11.14
CA TYR A 206 5.49 12.31 9.73
C TYR A 206 4.04 12.32 9.22
N ARG A 207 3.74 13.11 8.17
CA ARG A 207 2.42 13.13 7.50
C ARG A 207 2.60 13.13 5.98
N THR A 208 2.15 12.05 5.33
CA THR A 208 2.15 11.92 3.86
C THR A 208 0.80 11.41 3.38
N LEU A 209 0.41 11.75 2.15
CA LEU A 209 -0.83 11.25 1.54
C LEU A 209 -0.90 9.72 1.53
N VAL A 210 0.23 9.06 1.19
CA VAL A 210 0.28 7.60 1.14
C VAL A 210 0.17 6.99 2.54
N GLY A 211 0.78 7.61 3.56
CA GLY A 211 0.66 7.16 4.95
C GLY A 211 -0.78 7.27 5.45
N HIS A 212 -1.43 8.42 5.20
CA HIS A 212 -2.82 8.62 5.58
C HIS A 212 -3.75 7.61 4.91
N LEU A 213 -3.62 7.43 3.59
CA LEU A 213 -4.43 6.43 2.88
C LEU A 213 -4.20 5.00 3.39
N ARG A 214 -2.97 4.66 3.82
CA ARG A 214 -2.68 3.34 4.41
C ARG A 214 -3.31 3.16 5.78
N HIS A 215 -3.34 4.22 6.59
CA HIS A 215 -4.03 4.23 7.87
C HIS A 215 -5.53 3.97 7.68
N GLU A 216 -6.19 4.76 6.82
CA GLU A 216 -7.62 4.61 6.55
C GLU A 216 -7.99 3.25 5.95
N VAL A 217 -7.17 2.74 5.04
CA VAL A 217 -7.33 1.39 4.50
C VAL A 217 -7.10 0.31 5.58
N GLY A 218 -6.30 0.59 6.61
CA GLY A 218 -6.14 -0.27 7.77
C GLY A 218 -7.46 -0.51 8.50
N HIS A 219 -8.27 0.52 8.70
CA HIS A 219 -9.62 0.36 9.26
C HIS A 219 -10.53 -0.50 8.38
N TYR A 220 -10.50 -0.29 7.05
CA TYR A 220 -11.24 -1.13 6.11
C TYR A 220 -10.85 -2.62 6.22
N TYR A 221 -9.55 -2.92 6.24
CA TYR A 221 -9.10 -4.31 6.36
C TYR A 221 -9.30 -4.90 7.77
N TRP A 222 -9.44 -4.09 8.81
CA TRP A 222 -9.88 -4.58 10.11
C TRP A 222 -11.29 -5.19 10.00
N ASN A 223 -12.24 -4.45 9.44
CA ASN A 223 -13.60 -4.96 9.22
C ASN A 223 -13.58 -6.19 8.31
N ARG A 224 -12.79 -6.14 7.24
CA ARG A 224 -12.79 -7.19 6.21
C ARG A 224 -12.12 -8.50 6.64
N LEU A 225 -11.09 -8.44 7.48
CA LEU A 225 -10.23 -9.58 7.82
C LEU A 225 -10.33 -10.01 9.29
N ILE A 226 -10.74 -9.12 10.20
CA ILE A 226 -10.70 -9.37 11.64
C ILE A 226 -12.11 -9.55 12.22
N ALA A 227 -13.01 -8.59 12.01
CA ALA A 227 -14.28 -8.45 12.74
C ALA A 227 -15.09 -9.76 12.86
N ASP A 228 -15.29 -10.45 11.74
CA ASP A 228 -16.09 -11.68 11.69
C ASP A 228 -15.23 -12.93 11.43
N SER A 229 -14.05 -12.98 12.05
CA SER A 229 -13.07 -14.05 11.82
C SER A 229 -12.53 -14.65 13.13
N HIS A 230 -11.79 -15.76 12.99
CA HIS A 230 -11.05 -16.36 14.09
C HIS A 230 -9.89 -15.48 14.62
N TRP A 231 -9.55 -14.40 13.92
CA TRP A 231 -8.50 -13.45 14.31
C TRP A 231 -8.97 -12.42 15.34
N LEU A 232 -10.27 -12.27 15.60
CA LEU A 232 -10.80 -11.24 16.50
C LEU A 232 -10.23 -11.33 17.92
N GLU A 233 -10.30 -12.51 18.55
CA GLU A 233 -9.81 -12.70 19.92
C GLU A 233 -8.28 -12.52 20.03
N PRO A 234 -7.46 -13.08 19.13
CA PRO A 234 -6.04 -12.71 19.01
C PRO A 234 -5.77 -11.22 18.84
N CYS A 235 -6.57 -10.52 18.03
CA CYS A 235 -6.43 -9.09 17.81
C CYS A 235 -6.69 -8.32 19.11
N ARG A 236 -7.77 -8.65 19.83
CA ARG A 236 -8.09 -8.06 21.14
C ARG A 236 -6.98 -8.28 22.17
N ALA A 237 -6.37 -9.46 22.17
CA ALA A 237 -5.26 -9.77 23.07
C ALA A 237 -4.01 -8.91 22.80
N LEU A 238 -3.80 -8.45 21.56
CA LEU A 238 -2.62 -7.66 21.16
C LEU A 238 -2.86 -6.15 21.17
N PHE A 239 -4.01 -5.70 20.68
CA PHE A 239 -4.33 -4.29 20.43
C PHE A 239 -5.28 -3.69 21.48
N GLY A 240 -6.00 -4.54 22.22
CA GLY A 240 -6.98 -4.13 23.23
C GLY A 240 -8.43 -4.28 22.75
N ASP A 241 -9.35 -3.92 23.63
CA ASP A 241 -10.80 -4.04 23.41
C ASP A 241 -11.33 -2.90 22.53
N GLU A 242 -11.65 -3.22 21.29
CA GLU A 242 -12.17 -2.27 20.30
C GLU A 242 -13.62 -1.87 20.54
N THR A 243 -14.33 -2.50 21.49
CA THR A 243 -15.73 -2.16 21.82
C THR A 243 -15.86 -0.94 22.70
N LEU A 244 -14.74 -0.36 23.14
CA LEU A 244 -14.68 0.92 23.84
C LEU A 244 -15.31 2.02 22.97
N ASP A 245 -15.97 2.99 23.62
CA ASP A 245 -16.54 4.11 22.88
C ASP A 245 -15.42 4.93 22.23
N TYR A 246 -15.47 4.99 20.90
CA TYR A 246 -14.47 5.63 20.08
C TYR A 246 -14.36 7.13 20.36
N GLY A 247 -15.51 7.81 20.48
CA GLY A 247 -15.56 9.25 20.71
C GLY A 247 -15.01 9.66 22.08
N ASP A 248 -15.39 8.93 23.13
CA ASP A 248 -14.87 9.14 24.49
C ASP A 248 -13.38 8.81 24.58
N SER A 249 -12.91 7.79 23.86
CA SER A 249 -11.49 7.41 23.81
C SER A 249 -10.64 8.50 23.16
N LEU A 250 -11.07 9.03 22.01
CA LEU A 250 -10.42 10.17 21.35
C LEU A 250 -10.41 11.41 22.24
N LYS A 251 -11.55 11.73 22.86
CA LYS A 251 -11.65 12.87 23.77
C LYS A 251 -10.65 12.75 24.92
N ARG A 252 -10.58 11.58 25.56
CA ARG A 252 -9.61 11.30 26.63
C ARG A 252 -8.17 11.47 26.14
N TYR A 253 -7.85 11.02 24.93
CA TYR A 253 -6.53 11.18 24.34
C TYR A 253 -6.18 12.66 24.12
N TYR A 254 -7.08 13.46 23.53
CA TYR A 254 -6.81 14.89 23.33
C TYR A 254 -6.74 15.69 24.64
N GLU A 255 -7.44 15.26 25.69
CA GLU A 255 -7.39 15.89 27.02
C GLU A 255 -6.10 15.55 27.80
N ASN A 256 -5.62 14.31 27.71
CA ASN A 256 -4.56 13.81 28.59
C ASN A 256 -3.23 13.50 27.87
N GLY A 257 -3.26 13.39 26.54
CA GLY A 257 -2.15 12.89 25.74
C GLY A 257 -1.92 11.38 25.89
N PRO A 258 -0.89 10.83 25.22
CA PRO A 258 -0.50 9.43 25.35
C PRO A 258 0.09 9.14 26.74
N PRO A 259 0.02 7.88 27.23
CA PRO A 259 0.73 7.46 28.44
C PRO A 259 2.25 7.71 28.36
N PRO A 260 2.96 8.08 29.45
CA PRO A 260 4.38 8.44 29.38
C PRO A 260 5.32 7.38 28.81
N ASP A 261 4.94 6.10 28.88
CA ASP A 261 5.69 4.93 28.45
C ASP A 261 5.14 4.30 27.15
N TRP A 262 4.32 5.04 26.40
CA TRP A 262 3.69 4.54 25.17
C TRP A 262 4.68 3.96 24.16
N GLN A 263 5.91 4.48 24.09
CA GLN A 263 6.94 4.04 23.15
C GLN A 263 7.36 2.57 23.37
N LEU A 264 7.03 1.97 24.51
CA LEU A 264 7.31 0.55 24.79
C LEU A 264 6.29 -0.40 24.13
N GLY A 265 5.12 0.10 23.76
CA GLY A 265 3.97 -0.71 23.33
C GLY A 265 3.35 -0.30 21.98
N TYR A 266 3.55 0.94 21.55
CA TYR A 266 2.84 1.55 20.43
C TYR A 266 3.80 2.16 19.42
N VAL A 267 3.45 2.04 18.14
CA VAL A 267 4.29 2.55 17.04
C VAL A 267 4.25 4.08 16.97
N SER A 268 3.15 4.70 17.39
CA SER A 268 2.97 6.14 17.48
C SER A 268 2.22 6.53 18.76
N ALA A 269 2.27 7.81 19.14
CA ALA A 269 1.46 8.31 20.25
C ALA A 269 -0.03 8.16 19.97
N TYR A 270 -0.46 8.42 18.73
CA TYR A 270 -1.86 8.38 18.33
C TYR A 270 -2.44 6.96 18.36
N ALA A 271 -1.62 5.93 18.11
CA ALA A 271 -2.00 4.53 18.32
C ALA A 271 -2.52 4.23 19.74
N THR A 272 -2.18 5.04 20.75
CA THR A 272 -2.71 4.87 22.12
C THR A 272 -4.16 5.35 22.28
N ALA A 273 -4.69 6.07 21.29
CA ALA A 273 -5.99 6.72 21.40
C ALA A 273 -7.13 5.70 21.44
N HIS A 274 -7.06 4.64 20.64
CA HIS A 274 -8.06 3.57 20.59
C HIS A 274 -7.46 2.29 19.96
N PRO A 275 -7.92 1.07 20.30
CA PRO A 275 -7.42 -0.17 19.68
C PRO A 275 -7.54 -0.22 18.15
N TRP A 276 -8.58 0.37 17.56
CA TRP A 276 -8.67 0.53 16.11
C TRP A 276 -7.57 1.42 15.52
N GLU A 277 -7.15 2.45 16.25
CA GLU A 277 -6.05 3.34 15.84
C GLU A 277 -4.71 2.62 15.92
N ASP A 278 -4.50 1.83 16.97
CA ASP A 278 -3.30 0.99 17.11
C ASP A 278 -3.17 -0.02 15.96
N TRP A 279 -4.29 -0.65 15.58
CA TRP A 279 -4.35 -1.51 14.40
C TRP A 279 -4.03 -0.75 13.11
N ALA A 280 -4.72 0.36 12.85
CA ALA A 280 -4.57 1.13 11.61
C ALA A 280 -3.16 1.71 11.45
N GLU A 281 -2.56 2.20 12.54
CA GLU A 281 -1.17 2.64 12.56
C GLU A 281 -0.23 1.46 12.28
N CYS A 282 -0.34 0.35 13.02
CA CYS A 282 0.50 -0.83 12.77
C CYS A 282 0.36 -1.37 11.34
N TRP A 283 -0.85 -1.35 10.78
CA TRP A 283 -1.12 -1.70 9.39
C TRP A 283 -0.40 -0.78 8.40
N ALA A 284 -0.52 0.54 8.59
CA ALA A 284 0.16 1.51 7.74
C ALA A 284 1.68 1.31 7.77
N HIS A 285 2.23 1.08 8.96
CA HIS A 285 3.63 0.77 9.18
C HIS A 285 4.07 -0.52 8.48
N TYR A 286 3.30 -1.60 8.60
CA TYR A 286 3.57 -2.85 7.88
C TYR A 286 3.63 -2.63 6.36
N MET A 287 2.71 -1.85 5.79
CA MET A 287 2.75 -1.49 4.38
C MET A 287 3.95 -0.60 4.01
N HIS A 288 4.37 0.31 4.89
CA HIS A 288 5.59 1.12 4.70
C HIS A 288 6.83 0.24 4.62
N MET A 289 6.95 -0.71 5.55
CA MET A 289 8.06 -1.66 5.60
C MET A 289 8.10 -2.51 4.34
N SER A 290 6.97 -3.13 3.96
CA SER A 290 6.89 -4.03 2.81
C SER A 290 7.32 -3.34 1.51
N ASP A 291 6.73 -2.19 1.20
CA ASP A 291 7.03 -1.50 -0.06
C ASP A 291 8.47 -0.96 -0.13
N MET A 292 9.01 -0.50 0.99
CA MET A 292 10.37 0.03 1.03
C MET A 292 11.41 -1.10 0.95
N VAL A 293 11.16 -2.24 1.60
CA VAL A 293 11.98 -3.46 1.45
C VAL A 293 11.92 -3.97 0.01
N ASP A 294 10.73 -4.04 -0.60
CA ASP A 294 10.57 -4.44 -2.01
C ASP A 294 11.32 -3.50 -2.95
N THR A 295 11.24 -2.20 -2.70
CA THR A 295 11.95 -1.18 -3.47
C THR A 295 13.46 -1.38 -3.34
N ALA A 296 14.00 -1.45 -2.13
CA ALA A 296 15.43 -1.66 -1.88
C ALA A 296 15.95 -2.94 -2.57
N THR A 297 15.22 -4.05 -2.39
CA THR A 297 15.56 -5.35 -2.98
C THR A 297 15.56 -5.30 -4.50
N SER A 298 14.57 -4.61 -5.10
CA SER A 298 14.46 -4.47 -6.56
C SER A 298 15.61 -3.70 -7.20
N TYR A 299 16.22 -2.78 -6.46
CA TYR A 299 17.42 -2.05 -6.90
C TYR A 299 18.73 -2.77 -6.53
N GLY A 300 18.65 -3.98 -5.95
CA GLY A 300 19.82 -4.75 -5.55
C GLY A 300 20.58 -4.14 -4.38
N LEU A 301 19.90 -3.36 -3.51
CA LEU A 301 20.53 -2.79 -2.33
C LEU A 301 20.81 -3.91 -1.32
N VAL A 302 22.08 -4.27 -1.18
CA VAL A 302 22.56 -5.24 -0.19
C VAL A 302 23.35 -4.52 0.88
N LEU A 303 22.93 -4.70 2.14
CA LEU A 303 23.62 -4.15 3.30
C LEU A 303 24.65 -5.15 3.85
N ASP A 304 25.86 -4.66 4.15
CA ASP A 304 26.87 -5.42 4.88
C ASP A 304 26.57 -5.36 6.38
N GLN A 305 25.96 -6.42 6.88
CA GLN A 305 25.52 -6.55 8.28
C GLN A 305 26.66 -6.43 9.28
N THR A 306 27.91 -6.73 8.88
CA THR A 306 29.07 -6.65 9.79
C THR A 306 29.43 -5.21 10.18
N ARG A 307 28.94 -4.22 9.43
CA ARG A 307 29.17 -2.80 9.68
C ARG A 307 28.05 -2.12 10.46
N LEU A 308 26.97 -2.84 10.74
CA LEU A 308 25.79 -2.31 11.42
C LEU A 308 25.79 -2.80 12.86
N GLU A 309 25.91 -1.88 13.81
CA GLU A 309 25.75 -2.18 15.24
C GLU A 309 24.25 -2.21 15.60
N LEU A 310 23.55 -3.25 15.12
CA LEU A 310 22.14 -3.48 15.43
C LEU A 310 21.98 -4.87 16.05
N LYS A 311 21.32 -4.95 17.21
CA LYS A 311 20.89 -6.23 17.77
C LYS A 311 19.65 -6.70 17.02
N PRO A 312 19.68 -7.84 16.30
CA PRO A 312 18.50 -8.33 15.59
C PRO A 312 17.42 -8.78 16.58
N PHE A 313 16.16 -8.68 16.13
CA PHE A 313 15.01 -9.29 16.78
C PHE A 313 15.11 -10.82 16.71
N GLY A 314 14.68 -11.49 17.78
CA GLY A 314 14.60 -12.95 17.89
C GLY A 314 13.16 -13.46 17.97
N HIS A 315 13.00 -14.77 18.11
CA HIS A 315 11.67 -15.40 18.24
C HIS A 315 10.91 -14.95 19.50
N ASP A 316 11.61 -14.50 20.54
CA ASP A 316 11.04 -14.10 21.83
C ASP A 316 10.11 -12.88 21.74
N VAL A 317 10.20 -12.09 20.66
CA VAL A 317 9.36 -10.90 20.46
C VAL A 317 8.21 -11.12 19.48
N LEU A 318 8.04 -12.33 18.97
CA LEU A 318 7.02 -12.67 17.98
C LEU A 318 5.68 -13.02 18.64
N TYR A 319 4.58 -12.68 17.98
CA TYR A 319 3.24 -13.11 18.41
C TYR A 319 3.09 -14.64 18.43
N GLN A 320 3.54 -15.33 17.37
CA GLN A 320 3.63 -16.79 17.31
C GLN A 320 5.08 -17.22 17.03
N PRO A 321 5.91 -17.39 18.08
CA PRO A 321 7.33 -17.75 17.93
C PRO A 321 7.58 -19.04 17.16
N ASP A 322 6.68 -20.01 17.30
CA ASP A 322 6.82 -21.36 16.71
C ASP A 322 6.15 -21.48 15.32
N HIS A 323 5.63 -20.38 14.75
CA HIS A 323 5.00 -20.41 13.43
C HIS A 323 6.02 -20.83 12.35
N PRO A 324 5.68 -21.70 11.38
CA PRO A 324 6.61 -22.16 10.35
C PRO A 324 7.24 -21.03 9.50
N GLY A 325 6.54 -19.91 9.37
CA GLY A 325 7.00 -18.69 8.68
C GLY A 325 7.79 -17.70 9.56
N ALA A 326 8.03 -18.00 10.84
CA ALA A 326 8.65 -17.06 11.78
C ALA A 326 10.05 -16.59 11.33
N ASP A 327 10.90 -17.49 10.84
CA ASP A 327 12.23 -17.14 10.32
C ASP A 327 12.16 -16.19 9.13
N LYS A 328 11.19 -16.38 8.24
CA LYS A 328 10.97 -15.51 7.07
C LYS A 328 10.56 -14.11 7.52
N TYR A 329 9.65 -14.02 8.49
CA TYR A 329 9.26 -12.73 9.07
C TYR A 329 10.42 -12.05 9.84
N LEU A 330 11.24 -12.81 10.57
CA LEU A 330 12.42 -12.27 11.23
C LEU A 330 13.43 -11.72 10.21
N ALA A 331 13.63 -12.40 9.09
CA ALA A 331 14.46 -11.90 8.00
C ALA A 331 13.90 -10.57 7.44
N PHE A 332 12.59 -10.48 7.23
CA PHE A 332 11.90 -9.27 6.80
C PHE A 332 12.14 -8.08 7.75
N ILE A 333 11.79 -8.24 9.03
CA ILE A 333 11.78 -7.13 9.98
C ILE A 333 13.18 -6.68 10.36
N ASN A 334 14.15 -7.61 10.42
CA ASN A 334 15.54 -7.26 10.64
C ASN A 334 16.14 -6.53 9.43
N HIS A 335 15.82 -6.96 8.20
CA HIS A 335 16.25 -6.24 7.01
C HIS A 335 15.66 -4.82 6.96
N TRP A 336 14.39 -4.66 7.34
CA TRP A 336 13.77 -3.34 7.49
C TRP A 336 14.51 -2.45 8.50
N ALA A 337 14.89 -2.99 9.66
CA ALA A 337 15.63 -2.25 10.67
C ALA A 337 17.00 -1.77 10.16
N GLU A 338 17.71 -2.62 9.40
CA GLU A 338 18.97 -2.27 8.73
C GLU A 338 18.77 -1.14 7.70
N LEU A 339 17.75 -1.27 6.84
CA LEU A 339 17.42 -0.25 5.83
C LEU A 339 17.07 1.08 6.47
N THR A 340 16.30 1.06 7.56
CA THR A 340 15.91 2.28 8.29
C THR A 340 17.14 3.02 8.81
N MET A 341 18.12 2.30 9.35
CA MET A 341 19.37 2.91 9.84
C MET A 341 20.14 3.60 8.71
N LEU A 342 20.26 2.95 7.54
CA LEU A 342 20.88 3.55 6.35
C LEU A 342 20.11 4.80 5.91
N MET A 343 18.79 4.68 5.70
CA MET A 343 17.95 5.74 5.15
C MET A 343 17.92 6.97 6.05
N ASN A 344 17.73 6.79 7.36
CA ASN A 344 17.75 7.88 8.33
C ASN A 344 19.15 8.51 8.40
N GLY A 345 20.22 7.70 8.36
CA GLY A 345 21.59 8.21 8.29
C GLY A 345 21.83 9.11 7.07
N MET A 346 21.36 8.69 5.89
CA MET A 346 21.43 9.49 4.65
C MET A 346 20.60 10.77 4.75
N ALA A 347 19.39 10.69 5.31
CA ALA A 347 18.52 11.85 5.49
C ALA A 347 19.18 12.91 6.38
N ARG A 348 19.71 12.49 7.54
CA ARG A 348 20.46 13.37 8.46
C ARG A 348 21.69 13.99 7.81
N ALA A 349 22.43 13.23 7.00
CA ALA A 349 23.59 13.74 6.27
C ALA A 349 23.23 14.87 5.29
N MET A 350 22.00 14.87 4.77
CA MET A 350 21.44 15.91 3.90
C MET A 350 20.67 17.00 4.67
N GLY A 351 20.68 16.97 6.01
CA GLY A 351 19.93 17.91 6.85
C GLY A 351 18.42 17.72 6.80
N GLN A 352 17.94 16.54 6.36
CA GLN A 352 16.53 16.19 6.35
C GLN A 352 16.14 15.47 7.66
N PRO A 353 14.87 15.56 8.09
CA PRO A 353 14.33 14.69 9.12
C PRO A 353 14.49 13.20 8.76
N ASP A 354 14.43 12.34 9.77
CA ASP A 354 14.42 10.90 9.56
C ASP A 354 13.28 10.50 8.61
N ILE A 355 13.59 9.65 7.63
CA ILE A 355 12.60 9.11 6.68
C ILE A 355 11.60 8.24 7.42
N TYR A 356 12.06 7.51 8.42
CA TYR A 356 11.24 6.70 9.31
C TYR A 356 11.65 6.95 10.77
N PRO A 357 11.03 7.94 11.45
CA PRO A 357 11.39 8.37 12.80
C PRO A 357 10.83 7.48 13.93
N PHE A 358 10.42 6.25 13.64
CA PHE A 358 9.71 5.40 14.59
C PHE A 358 10.60 4.30 15.16
N VAL A 359 10.36 3.96 16.42
CA VAL A 359 11.08 2.90 17.13
C VAL A 359 10.18 1.66 17.20
N LEU A 360 10.69 0.52 16.76
CA LEU A 360 9.97 -0.75 16.84
C LEU A 360 10.24 -1.43 18.17
N ALA A 361 9.41 -1.14 19.17
CA ALA A 361 9.42 -1.87 20.42
C ALA A 361 8.98 -3.33 20.23
N HIS A 362 9.37 -4.22 21.15
CA HIS A 362 9.08 -5.65 21.04
C HIS A 362 7.58 -5.95 20.87
N GLN A 363 6.70 -5.22 21.56
CA GLN A 363 5.25 -5.38 21.41
C GLN A 363 4.75 -4.96 20.02
N VAL A 364 5.35 -3.93 19.43
CA VAL A 364 5.03 -3.49 18.05
C VAL A 364 5.49 -4.56 17.06
N VAL A 365 6.64 -5.22 17.27
CA VAL A 365 7.08 -6.34 16.44
C VAL A 365 6.10 -7.51 16.52
N ALA A 366 5.57 -7.84 17.70
CA ALA A 366 4.53 -8.86 17.84
C ALA A 366 3.25 -8.48 17.06
N LYS A 367 2.78 -7.24 17.16
CA LYS A 367 1.62 -6.71 16.41
C LYS A 367 1.84 -6.76 14.89
N LEU A 368 3.03 -6.40 14.42
CA LEU A 368 3.39 -6.48 13.00
C LEU A 368 3.48 -7.93 12.52
N HIS A 369 3.96 -8.86 13.36
CA HIS A 369 3.95 -10.29 13.04
C HIS A 369 2.51 -10.81 12.93
N PHE A 370 1.61 -10.38 13.81
CA PHE A 370 0.19 -10.71 13.71
C PHE A 370 -0.42 -10.26 12.37
N ILE A 371 -0.22 -8.99 11.98
CA ILE A 371 -0.67 -8.48 10.69
C ILE A 371 -0.07 -9.29 9.53
N HIS A 372 1.21 -9.65 9.62
CA HIS A 372 1.87 -10.48 8.61
C HIS A 372 1.19 -11.85 8.43
N LEU A 373 0.79 -12.51 9.52
CA LEU A 373 0.09 -13.80 9.46
C LEU A 373 -1.31 -13.65 8.85
N VAL A 374 -2.08 -12.63 9.25
CA VAL A 374 -3.40 -12.33 8.69
C VAL A 374 -3.32 -12.12 7.17
N VAL A 375 -2.38 -11.27 6.73
CA VAL A 375 -2.16 -10.99 5.30
C VAL A 375 -1.70 -12.24 4.53
N SER A 376 -0.81 -13.03 5.13
CA SER A 376 -0.30 -14.26 4.50
C SER A 376 -1.41 -15.31 4.32
N GLU A 377 -2.28 -15.47 5.31
CA GLU A 377 -3.43 -16.38 5.20
C GLU A 377 -4.39 -15.94 4.10
N GLU A 378 -4.75 -14.65 4.06
CA GLU A 378 -5.66 -14.13 3.04
C GLU A 378 -5.08 -14.29 1.62
N ARG A 379 -3.78 -14.04 1.45
CA ARG A 379 -3.09 -14.26 0.18
C ARG A 379 -3.19 -15.72 -0.29
N HIS A 380 -2.98 -16.68 0.62
CA HIS A 380 -3.08 -18.10 0.30
C HIS A 380 -4.51 -18.51 -0.09
N ARG A 381 -5.53 -17.97 0.58
CA ARG A 381 -6.94 -18.18 0.20
C ARG A 381 -7.23 -17.67 -1.21
N GLY A 382 -6.67 -16.52 -1.59
CA GLY A 382 -6.79 -15.95 -2.93
C GLY A 382 -6.14 -16.83 -4.02
N ASP A 383 -4.95 -17.36 -3.74
CA ASP A 383 -4.24 -18.26 -4.66
C ASP A 383 -5.03 -19.57 -4.89
N ASP A 384 -5.60 -20.14 -3.83
CA ASP A 384 -6.42 -21.36 -3.90
C ASP A 384 -7.76 -21.14 -4.63
N ALA A 385 -8.39 -19.98 -4.43
CA ALA A 385 -9.64 -19.62 -5.12
C ALA A 385 -9.42 -19.34 -6.63
N GLY A 386 -8.26 -18.80 -7.00
CA GLY A 386 -7.86 -18.59 -8.40
C GLY A 386 -7.48 -19.87 -9.14
N ALA A 387 -7.10 -20.93 -8.41
CA ALA A 387 -6.75 -22.23 -8.94
C ALA A 387 -7.96 -23.18 -9.07
N SER A 388 -8.98 -22.81 -9.86
CA SER A 388 -10.03 -23.78 -10.25
C SER A 388 -9.45 -24.89 -11.16
N PRO A 389 -9.84 -26.16 -10.98
CA PRO A 389 -9.20 -27.28 -11.65
C PRO A 389 -9.49 -27.24 -13.15
N SER A 390 -8.44 -27.31 -13.97
CA SER A 390 -8.59 -27.51 -15.42
C SER A 390 -9.49 -28.73 -15.67
N PRO A 391 -10.46 -28.67 -16.60
CA PRO A 391 -11.33 -29.80 -16.87
C PRO A 391 -10.46 -30.96 -17.35
N SER A 392 -10.46 -32.04 -16.57
CA SER A 392 -9.81 -33.29 -16.94
C SER A 392 -10.30 -33.71 -18.32
N GLN A 393 -9.41 -33.72 -19.31
CA GLN A 393 -9.70 -34.34 -20.59
C GLN A 393 -10.08 -35.80 -20.34
N SER A 394 -11.37 -36.10 -20.46
CA SER A 394 -11.85 -37.47 -20.53
C SER A 394 -11.23 -38.10 -21.78
N GLN A 395 -10.28 -38.99 -21.57
CA GLN A 395 -9.81 -39.89 -22.61
C GLN A 395 -11.00 -40.73 -23.07
N SER A 396 -11.50 -40.45 -24.27
CA SER A 396 -12.28 -41.41 -25.03
C SER A 396 -11.33 -42.52 -25.48
N GLN A 397 -11.42 -43.68 -24.81
CA GLN A 397 -10.92 -44.92 -25.38
C GLN A 397 -12.08 -45.64 -26.06
N SER A 398 -11.91 -45.83 -27.38
CA SER A 398 -12.52 -46.82 -28.29
C SER A 398 -14.03 -46.81 -28.51
#